data_AF-J9F8Y1-F1
#
_entry.id   AF-J9F8Y1-F1
#
_cell.length_a   1.000
_cell.length_b   1.000
_cell.length_c   1.000
_cell.angle_alpha   90.00
_cell.angle_beta   90.00
_cell.angle_gamma   90.00
#
_symmetry.space_group_name_H-M   'P 1'
#
loop_
_entity.id
_entity.type
_entity.pdbx_description
1 polymer ?
#
loop_
_entity_poly.entity_id
_entity_poly.type
_entity_poly.pdbx_seq_one_letter_code
_entity_poly.pdbx_strand_id
1 'polypeptide(L)' 'SGNKMFRISPKMMIRARAYFMGEMVSELTNIGFSNINQVIASLSPKLPHDIPVGCTVQFRLTNCDSKQEMVYERSKGKGF' A
#
# COMPACT_ATOMS: atom_id res chain seq x y z
N SER A 1 8.22 -21.50 -14.70
CA SER A 1 7.20 -20.44 -14.71
C SER A 1 7.74 -19.23 -13.96
N GLY A 2 8.18 -18.20 -14.69
CA GLY A 2 8.96 -17.08 -14.15
C GLY A 2 8.19 -16.32 -13.07
N ASN A 3 8.69 -16.40 -11.84
CA ASN A 3 8.12 -15.71 -10.69
C ASN A 3 8.26 -14.20 -10.91
N LYS A 4 7.18 -13.54 -11.35
CA LYS A 4 7.17 -12.10 -11.65
C LYS A 4 7.18 -11.34 -10.32
N MET A 5 8.36 -11.19 -9.75
CA MET A 5 8.57 -10.40 -8.53
C MET A 5 8.11 -8.96 -8.78
N PHE A 6 7.25 -8.42 -7.92
CA PHE A 6 6.86 -7.03 -7.96
C PHE A 6 8.08 -6.17 -7.62
N ARG A 7 8.51 -5.34 -8.57
CA ARG A 7 9.68 -4.47 -8.40
C ARG A 7 9.23 -3.08 -8.02
N ILE A 8 9.91 -2.50 -7.04
CA ILE A 8 9.85 -1.09 -6.71
C ILE A 8 11.26 -0.52 -6.90
N SER A 9 11.33 0.69 -7.43
CA SER A 9 12.54 1.52 -7.40
C SER A 9 12.14 2.99 -7.34
N PRO A 10 13.02 3.91 -6.90
CA PRO A 10 12.67 5.32 -6.76
C PRO A 10 12.20 6.00 -8.04
N LYS A 11 12.53 5.44 -9.21
CA LYS A 11 12.11 5.99 -10.51
C LYS A 11 10.74 5.49 -10.96
N MET A 12 10.21 4.45 -10.33
CA MET A 12 8.95 3.84 -10.74
C MET A 12 7.76 4.51 -10.08
N MET A 13 6.68 4.71 -10.85
CA MET A 13 5.44 5.24 -10.31
C MET A 13 4.65 4.15 -9.60
N ILE A 14 4.37 4.36 -8.31
CA ILE A 14 3.58 3.45 -7.49
C ILE A 14 2.26 4.11 -7.11
N ARG A 15 1.16 3.43 -7.40
CA ARG A 15 -0.17 3.74 -6.88
C ARG A 15 -0.45 2.81 -5.71
N ALA A 16 -0.82 3.36 -4.56
CA ALA A 16 -1.17 2.60 -3.38
C ALA A 16 -2.55 2.98 -2.89
N ARG A 17 -3.37 1.97 -2.61
CA ARG A 17 -4.74 2.12 -2.10
C ARG A 17 -4.88 1.31 -0.83
N ALA A 18 -5.58 1.86 0.15
CA ALA A 18 -5.94 1.17 1.38
C ALA A 18 -7.45 0.89 1.38
N TYR A 19 -7.81 -0.33 1.74
CA TYR A 19 -9.19 -0.78 1.86
C TYR A 19 -9.47 -1.26 3.29
N PHE A 20 -10.59 -0.82 3.84
CA PHE A 20 -11.10 -1.28 5.12
C PHE A 20 -12.53 -1.78 4.91
N MET A 21 -12.81 -3.03 5.30
CA MET A 21 -14.10 -3.69 5.05
C MET A 21 -14.55 -3.66 3.57
N GLY A 22 -13.59 -3.72 2.64
CA GLY A 22 -13.86 -3.69 1.19
C GLY A 22 -13.98 -2.28 0.60
N GLU A 23 -14.13 -1.25 1.43
CA GLU A 23 -14.23 0.15 1.01
C GLU A 23 -12.85 0.80 0.87
N MET A 24 -12.63 1.56 -0.21
CA MET A 24 -11.38 2.30 -0.40
C MET A 24 -11.38 3.53 0.52
N VAL A 25 -10.51 3.52 1.52
CA VAL A 25 -10.45 4.56 2.55
C VAL A 25 -9.31 5.55 2.36
N SER A 26 -8.30 5.21 1.54
CA SER A 26 -7.19 6.11 1.23
C SER A 26 -6.46 5.72 -0.05
N GLU A 27 -5.86 6.70 -0.71
CA GLU A 27 -5.06 6.50 -1.91
C GLU A 27 -3.87 7.48 -1.96
N LEU A 28 -2.75 7.03 -2.54
CA LEU A 28 -1.70 7.90 -3.04
C LEU A 28 -1.12 7.36 -4.35
N THR A 29 -0.57 8.25 -5.16
CA THR A 29 0.28 7.88 -6.31
C THR A 29 1.54 8.73 -6.24
N ASN A 30 2.72 8.09 -6.22
CA ASN A 30 3.99 8.81 -6.17
C ASN A 30 5.16 7.98 -6.72
N ILE A 31 6.25 8.66 -7.04
CA ILE A 31 7.59 8.07 -7.26
C ILE A 31 8.42 8.18 -5.97
N GLY A 32 9.67 7.71 -6.00
CA GLY A 32 10.63 7.90 -4.90
C GLY A 32 10.67 6.78 -3.87
N PHE A 33 9.83 5.76 -3.99
CA PHE A 33 9.84 4.61 -3.10
C PHE A 33 10.93 3.61 -3.45
N SER A 34 11.63 3.10 -2.44
CA SER A 34 12.64 2.04 -2.60
C SER A 34 12.11 0.65 -2.23
N ASN A 35 11.01 0.57 -1.48
CA ASN A 35 10.42 -0.68 -1.03
C ASN A 35 8.95 -0.49 -0.59
N ILE A 36 8.24 -1.60 -0.35
CA ILE A 36 6.83 -1.61 0.04
C ILE A 36 6.59 -0.90 1.37
N ASN A 37 7.51 -1.03 2.34
CA ASN A 37 7.33 -0.44 3.66
C ASN A 37 7.26 1.08 3.60
N GLN A 38 8.06 1.73 2.74
CA GLN A 38 7.97 3.18 2.53
C GLN A 38 6.63 3.61 1.94
N VAL A 39 6.08 2.81 1.03
CA VAL A 39 4.76 3.08 0.43
C VAL A 39 3.67 3.00 1.50
N ILE A 40 3.66 1.92 2.28
CA ILE A 40 2.69 1.73 3.38
C ILE A 40 2.85 2.84 4.41
N ALA A 41 4.08 3.14 4.87
CA ALA A 41 4.33 4.20 5.83
C ALA A 41 3.88 5.59 5.34
N SER A 42 3.88 5.84 4.03
CA SER A 42 3.37 7.09 3.45
C SER A 42 1.84 7.13 3.33
N LEU A 43 1.18 5.96 3.30
CA LEU A 43 -0.27 5.85 3.20
C LEU A 43 -0.94 5.75 4.58
N SER A 44 -0.32 5.08 5.56
CA SER A 44 -0.88 4.87 6.91
C SER A 44 -1.37 6.15 7.60
N PRO A 45 -0.64 7.30 7.55
CA PRO A 45 -1.10 8.54 8.18
C PRO A 45 -2.36 9.13 7.54
N LYS A 46 -2.75 8.67 6.33
CA LYS A 46 -3.93 9.11 5.60
C LYS A 46 -5.13 8.19 5.80
N LEU A 47 -4.99 7.15 6.64
CA LEU A 47 -6.11 6.28 6.98
C LEU A 47 -7.08 7.00 7.92
N PRO A 48 -8.37 6.67 7.86
CA PRO A 48 -9.33 7.13 8.85
C PRO A 48 -8.91 6.77 10.28
N HIS A 49 -9.00 7.75 11.18
CA HIS A 49 -8.57 7.61 12.56
C HIS A 49 -9.48 6.66 13.36
N ASP A 50 -10.73 6.54 12.94
CA ASP A 50 -11.81 5.74 13.54
C ASP A 50 -11.75 4.24 13.21
N ILE A 51 -10.86 3.80 12.32
CA ILE A 51 -10.58 2.37 12.15
C ILE A 51 -10.14 1.79 13.50
N PRO A 52 -10.80 0.75 14.04
CA PRO A 52 -10.43 0.19 15.34
C PRO A 52 -9.04 -0.46 15.33
N VAL A 53 -8.33 -0.37 16.45
CA VAL A 53 -7.07 -1.11 16.65
C VAL A 53 -7.36 -2.62 16.57
N GLY A 54 -6.46 -3.37 15.92
CA GLY A 54 -6.61 -4.80 15.67
C GLY A 54 -7.33 -5.14 14.37
N CYS A 55 -8.06 -4.18 13.76
CA CYS A 55 -8.68 -4.40 12.47
C CYS A 55 -7.66 -4.49 11.33
N THR A 56 -7.93 -5.35 10.36
CA THR A 56 -7.09 -5.53 9.17
C THR A 56 -7.42 -4.50 8.10
N VAL A 57 -6.39 -3.86 7.56
CA VAL A 57 -6.45 -2.99 6.39
C VAL A 57 -5.69 -3.67 5.25
N GLN A 58 -6.31 -3.70 4.07
CA GLN A 58 -5.71 -4.22 2.85
C GLN A 58 -5.04 -3.10 2.07
N PHE A 59 -3.76 -3.25 1.75
CA PHE A 59 -2.96 -2.35 0.93
C PHE A 59 -2.76 -2.95 -0.45
N ARG A 60 -3.31 -2.33 -1.48
CA ARG A 60 -3.11 -2.69 -2.88
C ARG A 60 -2.10 -1.75 -3.50
N LEU A 61 -0.95 -2.27 -3.90
CA LEU A 61 0.11 -1.53 -4.57
C LEU A 61 0.17 -1.93 -6.04
N THR A 62 0.11 -0.94 -6.91
CA THR A 62 0.28 -1.09 -8.35
C THR A 62 1.55 -0.38 -8.76
N ASN A 63 2.46 -1.09 -9.43
CA ASN A 63 3.53 -0.45 -10.19
C ASN A 63 2.92 -0.01 -11.53
N CYS A 64 2.74 1.30 -11.69
CA CYS A 64 2.07 1.88 -12.85
C CYS A 64 2.86 1.70 -14.14
N ASP A 65 4.17 1.44 -14.06
CA ASP A 65 5.04 1.27 -15.22
C ASP A 65 4.99 -0.18 -15.71
N SER A 66 5.12 -1.15 -14.80
CA SER A 66 5.06 -2.58 -15.14
C SER A 66 3.65 -3.16 -15.18
N LYS A 67 2.64 -2.40 -14.73
CA LYS A 67 1.24 -2.81 -14.54
C LYS A 67 1.06 -4.01 -13.60
N GLN A 68 2.08 -4.35 -12.83
CA GLN A 68 1.99 -5.39 -11.82
C GLN A 68 1.30 -4.85 -10.57
N GLU A 69 0.63 -5.74 -9.86
CA GLU A 69 -0.05 -5.43 -8.62
C GLU A 69 0.36 -6.41 -7.53
N MET A 70 0.38 -5.94 -6.29
CA MET A 70 0.45 -6.80 -5.12
C MET A 70 -0.45 -6.28 -4.00
N VAL A 71 -0.99 -7.22 -3.24
CA VAL A 71 -1.84 -6.95 -2.08
C VAL A 71 -1.09 -7.35 -0.80
N TYR A 72 -1.16 -6.50 0.21
CA TYR A 72 -0.62 -6.72 1.55
C TYR A 72 -1.69 -6.49 2.58
N GLU A 73 -1.62 -7.20 3.70
CA GLU A 73 -2.50 -7.01 4.84
C GLU A 73 -1.70 -6.61 6.07
N ARG A 74 -2.25 -5.65 6.81
CA ARG A 74 -1.69 -5.18 8.09
C ARG A 74 -2.84 -4.92 9.06
N SER A 75 -2.67 -5.39 10.30
CA SER A 75 -3.61 -5.09 11.39
C SER A 75 -3.23 -3.79 12.06
N LYS A 76 -4.20 -2.88 12.26
CA LYS A 76 -4.03 -1.58 12.93
C LYS A 76 -3.41 -1.76 14.32
N GLY A 77 -2.34 -1.02 14.63
CA GLY A 77 -1.50 -1.27 15.80
C GLY A 77 -1.10 0.03 16.52
N LYS A 78 -0.15 -0.04 17.46
CA LYS A 78 0.48 1.19 17.96
C LYS A 78 1.52 1.65 16.94
N GLY A 79 1.33 2.83 16.35
CA GLY A 79 2.21 3.37 15.30
C GLY A 79 1.84 2.94 13.87
N PHE A 80 0.69 2.27 13.71
CA PHE A 80 0.00 2.02 12.44
C PHE A 80 -1.48 2.35 12.61
#